data_AF-A0A937XCV0-F1
#
_entry.id   AF-A0A937XCV0-F1
#
_cell.length_a   1.000
_cell.length_b   1.000
_cell.length_c   1.000
_cell.angle_alpha   90.00
_cell.angle_beta   90.00
_cell.angle_gamma   90.00
#
_symmetry.space_group_name_H-M   'P 1'
#
loop_
_entity.id
_entity.type
_entity.pdbx_description
1 polymer ?
#
loop_
_entity_poly.entity_id
_entity_poly.type
_entity_poly.pdbx_seq_one_letter_code
_entity_poly.pdbx_strand_id
1 'polypeptide(L)'
;MKAQSRTSQYVVCVSNRGYAASLVVRRLYPTIADPGAAERGLLRVIDESGEGYLYPTRLFAAVGLSAAVARRFLAAARPGR
;
A
#
# COMPACT_ATOMS: atom_id res chain seq x y z
N MET A 1 9.94 25.25 2.29
CA MET A 1 9.96 25.07 0.83
C MET A 1 9.21 23.80 0.46
N LYS A 2 8.23 23.92 -0.45
CA LYS A 2 7.44 22.90 -1.18
C LYS A 2 6.82 21.73 -0.38
N ALA A 3 5.54 21.89 -0.01
CA ALA A 3 4.62 20.75 0.09
C ALA A 3 4.45 20.15 -1.32
N GLN A 4 5.38 19.27 -1.70
CA GLN A 4 5.22 18.47 -2.91
C GLN A 4 3.94 17.67 -2.75
N SER A 5 3.01 17.87 -3.67
CA SER A 5 1.88 16.99 -3.93
C SER A 5 2.44 15.59 -4.23
N ARG A 6 2.79 14.85 -3.18
CA ARG A 6 3.11 13.43 -3.27
C ARG A 6 1.81 12.79 -3.74
N THR A 7 1.73 12.44 -5.01
CA THR A 7 0.88 11.34 -5.45
C THR A 7 1.32 10.15 -4.62
N SER A 8 0.69 9.98 -3.44
CA SER A 8 0.87 8.79 -2.62
C SER A 8 0.48 7.63 -3.51
N GLN A 9 1.47 6.82 -3.86
CA GLN A 9 1.20 5.62 -4.63
C GLN A 9 0.51 4.65 -3.68
N TYR A 10 -0.64 4.17 -4.12
CA TYR A 10 -1.37 3.12 -3.43
C TYR A 10 -1.29 1.86 -4.25
N VAL A 11 -1.35 0.75 -3.55
CA VAL A 11 -1.44 -0.56 -4.17
C VAL A 11 -2.63 -1.32 -3.62
N VAL A 12 -3.27 -2.10 -4.47
CA VAL A 12 -4.27 -3.07 -4.04
C VAL A 12 -3.63 -4.45 -3.99
N CYS A 13 -3.84 -5.17 -2.89
CA CYS A 13 -3.43 -6.56 -2.80
C CYS A 13 -4.33 -7.40 -3.70
N VAL A 14 -3.78 -8.01 -4.76
CA VAL A 14 -4.51 -8.89 -5.67
C VAL A 14 -4.41 -10.37 -5.26
N SER A 15 -3.37 -10.70 -4.47
CA SER A 15 -3.15 -12.03 -3.92
C SER A 15 -2.34 -11.92 -2.64
N ASN A 16 -2.68 -12.72 -1.63
CA ASN A 16 -1.93 -12.84 -0.37
C ASN A 16 -1.28 -14.21 -0.21
N ARG A 17 -1.03 -14.93 -1.31
CA ARG A 17 -0.46 -16.29 -1.27
C ARG A 17 0.87 -16.28 -0.52
N GLY A 18 0.95 -17.02 0.58
CA GLY A 18 2.13 -17.07 1.46
C GLY A 18 2.18 -15.97 2.53
N TYR A 19 1.24 -15.03 2.54
CA TYR A 19 1.20 -13.87 3.44
C TYR A 19 -0.22 -13.60 3.97
N ALA A 20 -1.06 -14.63 4.11
CA ALA A 20 -2.46 -14.47 4.51
C ALA A 20 -2.66 -13.87 5.90
N ALA A 21 -1.64 -13.97 6.78
CA ALA A 21 -1.65 -13.36 8.10
C ALA A 21 -1.38 -11.84 8.08
N SER A 22 -0.72 -11.32 7.04
CA SER A 22 -0.32 -9.90 6.96
C SER A 22 -1.03 -9.13 5.85
N LEU A 23 -1.50 -9.82 4.81
CA LEU A 23 -2.12 -9.21 3.64
C LEU A 23 -3.57 -9.67 3.46
N VAL A 24 -4.43 -8.68 3.23
CA VAL A 24 -5.86 -8.85 2.95
C VAL A 24 -6.09 -8.56 1.47
N VAL A 25 -6.59 -9.56 0.74
CA VAL A 25 -6.89 -9.44 -0.69
C VAL A 25 -7.97 -8.38 -0.91
N ARG A 26 -7.83 -7.58 -1.97
CA ARG A 26 -8.63 -6.40 -2.33
C ARG A 26 -8.51 -5.21 -1.38
N ARG A 27 -7.66 -5.27 -0.35
CA ARG A 27 -7.36 -4.12 0.51
C ARG A 27 -6.35 -3.19 -0.17
N LEU A 28 -6.57 -1.89 0.03
CA LEU A 28 -5.68 -0.82 -0.40
C LEU A 28 -4.63 -0.57 0.67
N TYR A 29 -3.39 -0.44 0.24
CA TYR A 29 -2.26 -0.16 1.10
C TYR A 29 -1.44 1.02 0.55
N PRO A 30 -0.95 1.93 1.39
CA PRO A 30 0.07 2.91 1.00
C PRO A 30 1.39 2.20 0.67
N THR A 31 2.10 2.67 -0.35
CA THR A 31 3.47 2.20 -0.64
C THR A 31 4.47 3.36 -0.59
N ILE A 32 5.71 3.04 -0.21
CA ILE A 32 6.85 3.95 -0.30
C ILE A 32 7.77 3.49 -1.43
N ALA A 33 8.27 4.42 -2.23
CA ALA A 33 9.31 4.12 -3.21
C ALA A 33 10.60 3.72 -2.49
N ASP A 34 11.02 2.47 -2.68
CA ASP A 34 12.26 1.91 -2.14
C ASP A 34 13.02 1.29 -3.32
N PRO A 35 13.99 2.03 -3.91
CA PRO A 35 14.73 1.56 -5.09
C PRO A 35 15.42 0.22 -4.84
N GLY A 36 16.03 0.04 -3.66
CA GLY A 36 16.72 -1.22 -3.33
C GLY A 36 15.76 -2.39 -3.22
N ALA A 37 14.54 -2.18 -2.71
CA ALA A 37 13.50 -3.20 -2.75
C ALA A 37 13.02 -3.47 -4.19
N ALA A 38 12.81 -2.43 -4.98
CA ALA A 38 12.32 -2.55 -6.35
C ALA A 38 13.28 -3.35 -7.25
N GLU A 39 14.60 -3.17 -7.11
CA GLU A 39 15.62 -3.96 -7.80
C GLU A 39 15.52 -5.46 -7.48
N ARG A 40 15.02 -5.81 -6.29
CA ARG A 40 14.79 -7.19 -5.87
C ARG A 40 13.38 -7.70 -6.18
N GLY A 41 12.57 -6.94 -6.89
CA GLY A 41 11.16 -7.26 -7.15
C GLY A 41 10.27 -7.20 -5.91
N LEU A 42 10.67 -6.42 -4.91
CA LEU A 42 9.95 -6.21 -3.66
C LEU A 42 9.33 -4.80 -3.64
N LEU A 43 8.22 -4.68 -2.92
CA LEU A 43 7.48 -3.46 -2.69
C LEU A 43 7.39 -3.21 -1.19
N ARG A 44 7.66 -1.97 -0.77
CA ARG A 44 7.50 -1.55 0.61
C ARG A 44 6.09 -1.01 0.85
N VAL A 45 5.27 -1.81 1.52
CA VAL A 45 3.87 -1.55 1.80
C VAL A 45 3.69 -1.20 3.26
N ILE A 46 2.89 -0.19 3.56
CA ILE A 46 2.55 0.21 4.92
C ILE A 46 1.27 -0.50 5.36
N ASP A 47 1.29 -1.17 6.51
CA ASP A 47 0.12 -1.82 7.08
C ASP A 47 -0.71 -0.87 7.98
N GLU A 48 -1.60 -1.42 8.82
CA GLU A 48 -2.43 -0.65 9.76
C GLU A 48 -1.71 -0.16 11.04
N SER A 49 -0.58 -0.78 11.41
CA SER A 49 0.37 -0.28 12.41
C SER A 49 1.07 1.00 11.93
N GLY A 50 1.14 1.20 10.62
CA GLY A 50 1.94 2.27 10.02
C GLY A 50 3.39 1.85 9.75
N GLU A 51 3.68 0.56 9.91
CA GLU A 51 4.99 -0.03 9.66
C GLU A 51 5.13 -0.47 8.20
N GLY A 52 6.32 -0.26 7.64
CA GLY A 52 6.63 -0.56 6.25
C GLY A 52 7.27 -1.93 6.08
N TYR A 53 6.53 -2.89 5.53
CA TYR A 53 7.00 -4.25 5.26
C TYR A 53 7.28 -4.48 3.77
N LEU A 54 8.22 -5.38 3.48
CA LEU A 54 8.59 -5.73 2.12
C LEU A 54 7.86 -7.00 1.66
N TYR A 55 7.20 -6.89 0.51
CA TYR A 55 6.49 -8.00 -0.12
C TYR A 55 6.80 -8.10 -1.61
N PRO A 56 6.65 -9.27 -2.25
CA PRO A 56 6.78 -9.38 -3.70
C PRO A 56 5.80 -8.47 -4.44
N THR A 57 6.29 -7.70 -5.41
CA THR A 57 5.47 -6.77 -6.22
C THR A 57 4.30 -7.47 -6.92
N ARG A 58 4.46 -8.75 -7.28
CA ARG A 58 3.45 -9.59 -7.94
C ARG A 58 2.15 -9.80 -7.13
N LEU A 59 2.20 -9.56 -5.82
CA LEU A 59 1.03 -9.65 -4.95
C LEU A 59 0.13 -8.42 -5.04
N PHE A 60 0.58 -7.38 -5.76
CA PHE A 60 -0.03 -6.07 -5.76
C PHE A 60 -0.26 -5.53 -7.17
N ALA A 61 -1.27 -4.70 -7.31
CA ALA A 61 -1.47 -3.86 -8.48
C ALA A 61 -1.43 -2.38 -8.06
N ALA A 62 -0.70 -1.55 -8.83
CA ALA A 62 -0.59 -0.13 -8.58
C ALA A 62 -1.89 0.60 -8.96
N VAL A 63 -2.33 1.52 -8.09
CA VAL A 63 -3.54 2.32 -8.30
C VAL A 63 -3.22 3.79 -8.10
N GLY A 64 -3.46 4.59 -9.15
CA GLY A 64 -3.42 6.05 -9.06
C GLY A 64 -4.70 6.58 -8.43
N LEU A 65 -4.65 6.90 -7.13
CA LEU A 65 -5.76 7.53 -6.44
C LEU A 65 -5.54 9.03 -6.29
N SER A 66 -6.60 9.82 -6.47
CA SER A 66 -6.58 11.21 -6.03
C SER A 66 -6.51 11.27 -4.50
N ALA A 67 -5.88 12.32 -3.96
CA ALA A 67 -5.75 12.49 -2.51
C ALA A 67 -7.10 12.47 -1.79
N ALA A 68 -8.16 12.98 -2.43
CA ALA A 68 -9.51 12.97 -1.90
C ALA A 68 -10.08 11.55 -1.75
N VAL A 69 -9.86 10.68 -2.75
CA VAL A 69 -10.33 9.29 -2.72
C VAL A 69 -9.52 8.48 -1.70
N ALA A 70 -8.20 8.62 -1.72
CA ALA A 70 -7.31 7.93 -0.77
C ALA A 70 -7.68 8.22 0.69
N ARG A 71 -7.96 9.48 1.03
CA ARG A 71 -8.42 9.88 2.37
C ARG A 71 -9.70 9.17 2.81
N ARG A 72 -10.66 9.00 1.91
CA ARG A 72 -11.92 8.29 2.22
C ARG A 72 -11.71 6.79 2.44
N PHE A 73 -10.85 6.16 1.63
CA PHE A 73 -10.54 4.73 1.79
C PHE A 73 -9.75 4.43 3.07
N LEU A 74 -8.76 5.26 3.43
CA LEU A 74 -8.01 5.08 4.66
C LEU A 74 -8.85 5.35 5.92
N ALA A 75 -9.78 6.30 5.86
CA ALA A 75 -10.70 6.56 6.96
C ALA A 75 -11.69 5.40 7.19
N ALA A 76 -12.11 4.72 6.11
CA ALA A 76 -13.04 3.60 6.17
C ALA A 76 -12.40 2.28 6.67
N ALA A 77 -11.07 2.18 6.69
CA ALA A 77 -10.35 0.98 7.13
C ALA A 77 -10.39 0.74 8.66
N ARG A 78 -11.11 1.56 9.42
CA ARG A 78 -11.52 1.27 10.81
C ARG A 78 -12.99 0.81 10.84
N PRO A 79 -13.30 -0.48 10.59
CA PRO A 79 -14.58 -1.02 10.99
C PRO A 79 -14.52 -1.23 12.52
N GLY A 80 -14.91 -0.18 13.26
CA GLY A 80 -15.26 -0.28 14.66
C GLY A 80 -16.76 -0.15 14.81
N ARG A 81 -17.50 -1.22 14.54
CA ARG A 81 -18.66 -1.65 15.34
C ARG A 81 -19.06 -3.08 15.00
#